data_AF-A0A061BK06-F1
#
_entry.id   AF-A0A061BK06-F1
#
_cell.length_a   1.000
_cell.length_b   1.000
_cell.length_c   1.000
_cell.angle_alpha   90.00
_cell.angle_beta   90.00
_cell.angle_gamma   90.00
#
_symmetry.space_group_name_H-M   'P 1'
#
loop_
_entity.id
_entity.type
_entity.pdbx_description
1 polymer ?
#
loop_
_entity_poly.entity_id
_entity_poly.type
_entity_poly.pdbx_seq_one_letter_code
_entity_poly.pdbx_strand_id
1 'polypeptide(L)'
;MTSINHYNNLCPVTLHFPASTSCHCPDHVPPRELGEKFHENKKCEITSNNNPTNILNNLCSGLETFLGFNSANKGYNGTGIVYSDLDRLCDGVMGFLSGVLSNIYKHLGQHKNTLNDAITSLNTNKHLGKKGFNAAIVKVVAGVRGYNDKVKRSNDDIKRPIETLLTHVNEEVMKKVSAILNDNAASGQNTYSDKDIEKVKRAVTEATNLVKTCIDSSNAYLFGIDSQRKNINDLNHELKLNVHNVTKHVKHESGRLHDLAWKAKGDLEAMDKVINDKLKTVKENVNCRIKIEVNELVENLKLKVSAILIQLKQISENLADSLSNLELWMEKTKHMIDNAVAKLDLIINKTVGRENREFITSMTEQIGRDVKQLHSAGQDAKNRVAALVRDAHLKVRELQTALQFDLGTIKDEIRSKVSKVVSAIVSLGRQFYDGSIKTPTILRRL
;
A
#
# COMPACT_ATOMS: atom_id res chain seq x y z
N MET A 1 52.90 126.48 15.65
CA MET A 1 53.34 126.48 14.25
C MET A 1 53.33 125.05 13.72
N THR A 2 52.53 124.84 12.67
CA THR A 2 52.62 123.80 11.60
C THR A 2 52.68 122.32 12.01
N SER A 3 51.62 121.55 11.78
CA SER A 3 51.31 120.77 10.53
C SER A 3 51.92 119.37 10.62
N ILE A 4 51.25 118.23 10.39
CA ILE A 4 50.42 117.81 9.25
C ILE A 4 49.40 116.76 9.75
N ASN A 5 48.12 116.93 9.42
CA ASN A 5 47.09 115.88 9.52
C ASN A 5 47.15 114.98 8.27
N HIS A 6 47.26 113.68 8.46
CA HIS A 6 46.89 112.67 7.45
C HIS A 6 45.98 111.64 8.12
N TYR A 7 44.71 111.64 7.75
CA TYR A 7 43.74 110.64 8.17
C TYR A 7 43.91 109.38 7.33
N ASN A 8 44.11 108.25 8.01
CA ASN A 8 44.16 106.91 7.45
C ASN A 8 42.82 106.54 6.80
N ASN A 9 42.79 106.46 5.46
CA ASN A 9 41.72 105.80 4.72
C ASN A 9 41.98 104.27 4.71
N LEU A 10 41.39 103.57 5.68
CA LEU A 10 41.13 102.13 5.56
C LEU A 10 39.68 101.96 5.10
N CYS A 11 39.48 101.72 3.80
CA CYS A 11 38.17 101.36 3.26
C CYS A 11 37.67 100.02 3.84
N PRO A 12 36.39 99.88 4.20
CA PRO A 12 35.80 98.58 4.49
C PRO A 12 35.68 97.79 3.18
N VAL A 13 36.40 96.68 3.06
CA VAL A 13 36.13 95.69 2.02
C VAL A 13 34.91 94.87 2.47
N THR A 14 33.76 95.10 1.84
CA THR A 14 32.59 94.24 2.00
C THR A 14 32.85 92.91 1.31
N LEU A 15 33.24 91.89 2.07
CA LEU A 15 33.25 90.51 1.59
C LEU A 15 31.79 90.05 1.41
N HIS A 16 31.37 89.88 0.15
CA HIS A 16 30.14 89.18 -0.18
C HIS A 16 30.27 87.71 0.23
N PHE A 17 29.61 87.32 1.31
CA PHE A 17 29.34 85.92 1.58
C PHE A 17 28.20 85.46 0.66
N PRO A 18 28.35 84.37 -0.12
CA PRO A 18 27.23 83.80 -0.84
C PRO A 18 26.18 83.32 0.16
N ALA A 19 24.91 83.49 -0.18
CA ALA A 19 23.80 82.99 0.62
C ALA A 19 23.95 81.47 0.78
N SER A 20 24.30 81.04 1.99
CA SER A 20 24.19 79.64 2.39
C SER A 20 22.72 79.27 2.30
N THR A 21 22.37 78.43 1.33
CA THR A 21 21.09 77.73 1.33
C THR A 21 21.06 76.89 2.60
N SER A 22 20.28 77.33 3.58
CA SER A 22 20.18 76.69 4.88
C SER A 22 19.79 75.22 4.70
N CYS A 23 20.67 74.32 5.09
CA CYS A 23 20.23 73.04 5.60
C CYS A 23 19.40 73.36 6.85
N HIS A 24 18.09 73.16 6.75
CA HIS A 24 17.16 73.30 7.87
C HIS A 24 17.38 72.13 8.83
N CYS A 25 18.44 72.23 9.64
CA CYS A 25 18.69 71.37 10.78
C CYS A 25 18.17 72.11 12.02
N PRO A 26 17.14 71.60 12.75
CA PRO A 26 16.54 72.28 13.89
C PRO A 26 17.48 72.57 15.07
N ASP A 27 18.63 71.89 15.13
CA ASP A 27 19.53 71.91 16.28
C ASP A 27 20.96 72.39 15.94
N HIS A 28 21.15 73.19 14.88
CA HIS A 28 22.21 74.18 15.00
C HIS A 28 21.76 75.15 16.08
N VAL A 29 22.56 75.35 17.13
CA VAL A 29 22.42 76.45 18.09
C VAL A 29 21.96 77.66 17.28
N PRO A 30 20.69 78.12 17.43
CA PRO A 30 20.19 79.20 16.60
C PRO A 30 21.18 80.36 16.70
N PRO A 31 21.39 81.16 15.64
CA PRO A 31 22.23 82.36 15.75
C PRO A 31 21.86 83.23 16.97
N ARG A 32 20.63 83.09 17.47
CA ARG A 32 20.10 83.67 18.70
C ARG A 32 20.75 83.15 20.01
N GLU A 33 20.91 81.84 20.20
CA GLU A 33 21.58 81.28 21.40
C GLU A 33 23.09 81.57 21.39
N LEU A 34 23.71 81.60 20.19
CA LEU A 34 25.10 82.02 20.04
C LEU A 34 25.26 83.50 20.44
N GLY A 35 24.30 84.34 20.05
CA GLY A 35 24.22 85.76 20.45
C GLY A 35 24.02 85.95 21.96
N GLU A 36 23.18 85.13 22.60
CA GLU A 36 22.97 85.15 24.06
C GLU A 36 24.24 84.75 24.82
N LYS A 37 24.92 83.66 24.41
CA LYS A 37 26.23 83.25 24.97
C LYS A 37 27.32 84.30 24.77
N PHE A 38 27.27 85.04 23.65
CA PHE A 38 28.17 86.16 23.39
C PHE A 38 27.87 87.35 24.31
N HIS A 39 26.58 87.65 24.55
CA HIS A 39 26.14 88.71 25.46
C HIS A 39 26.38 88.41 26.94
N GLU A 40 26.33 87.14 27.37
CA GLU A 40 26.69 86.72 28.73
C GLU A 40 28.19 86.85 29.01
N ASN A 41 29.02 86.87 27.97
CA ASN A 41 30.47 87.02 28.07
C ASN A 41 30.88 88.49 28.30
N LYS A 42 30.48 89.05 29.44
CA LYS A 42 30.72 90.45 29.85
C LYS A 42 32.20 90.83 30.04
N LYS A 43 33.14 89.89 29.86
CA LYS A 43 34.60 90.14 29.98
C LYS A 43 35.19 90.94 28.80
N CYS A 44 34.42 91.17 27.73
CA CYS A 44 34.85 91.91 26.54
C CYS A 44 34.38 93.37 26.47
N GLU A 45 34.14 94.05 27.60
CA GLU A 45 33.94 95.51 27.58
C GLU A 45 35.27 96.24 27.31
N ILE A 46 35.43 96.76 26.09
CA ILE A 46 36.59 97.56 25.71
C ILE A 46 36.35 99.01 26.18
N THR A 47 36.84 99.38 27.36
CA THR A 47 36.91 100.78 27.78
C THR A 47 38.08 101.49 27.12
N SER A 48 37.93 102.78 26.79
CA SER A 48 38.85 103.65 26.01
C SER A 48 40.25 103.87 26.59
N ASN A 49 40.62 103.16 27.67
CA ASN A 49 41.85 103.34 28.46
C ASN A 49 42.75 102.08 28.53
N ASN A 50 42.55 101.10 27.67
CA ASN A 50 43.22 99.81 27.79
C ASN A 50 44.50 99.70 26.95
N ASN A 51 45.61 99.30 27.59
CA ASN A 51 46.82 98.92 26.88
C ASN A 51 46.55 97.67 25.99
N PRO A 52 47.35 97.42 24.94
CA PRO A 52 47.15 96.27 24.05
C PRO A 52 47.12 94.92 24.77
N THR A 53 47.85 94.79 25.88
CA THR A 53 47.92 93.57 26.69
C THR A 53 46.60 93.23 27.38
N ASN A 54 45.88 94.23 27.89
CA ASN A 54 44.58 94.01 28.54
C ASN A 54 43.50 93.58 27.55
N ILE A 55 43.52 94.14 26.33
CA ILE A 55 42.62 93.74 25.25
C ILE A 55 42.87 92.27 24.89
N LEU A 56 44.14 91.88 24.73
CA LEU A 56 44.50 90.50 24.41
C LEU A 56 44.11 89.53 25.54
N ASN A 57 44.37 89.88 26.79
CA ASN A 57 44.03 89.04 27.95
C ASN A 57 42.52 88.86 28.12
N ASN A 58 41.74 89.92 27.90
CA ASN A 58 40.28 89.86 27.97
C ASN A 58 39.70 89.05 26.80
N LEU A 59 40.26 89.20 25.59
CA LEU A 59 39.88 88.38 24.43
C LEU A 59 40.20 86.91 24.66
N CYS A 60 41.40 86.58 25.16
CA CYS A 60 41.79 85.21 25.48
C CYS A 60 40.90 84.61 26.58
N SER A 61 40.67 85.33 27.68
CA SER A 61 39.81 84.87 28.78
C SER A 61 38.34 84.73 28.35
N GLY A 62 37.87 85.66 27.50
CA GLY A 62 36.55 85.62 26.90
C GLY A 62 36.41 84.42 25.97
N LEU A 63 37.40 84.14 25.13
CA LEU A 63 37.47 82.95 24.27
C LEU A 63 37.50 81.66 25.10
N GLU A 64 38.31 81.59 26.14
CA GLU A 64 38.34 80.43 27.05
C GLU A 64 36.97 80.19 27.68
N THR A 65 36.31 81.24 28.16
CA THR A 65 34.96 81.14 28.76
C THR A 65 33.91 80.75 27.71
N PHE A 66 33.95 81.37 26.53
CA PHE A 66 33.05 81.10 25.41
C PHE A 66 33.19 79.66 24.93
N LEU A 67 34.42 79.16 24.87
CA LEU A 67 34.73 77.77 24.53
C LEU A 67 34.53 76.81 25.72
N GLY A 68 34.37 77.30 26.95
CA GLY A 68 34.24 76.44 28.13
C GLY A 68 35.56 75.77 28.52
N PHE A 69 36.69 76.39 28.21
CA PHE A 69 38.01 75.96 28.65
C PHE A 69 38.23 76.34 30.10
N ASN A 70 38.64 75.36 30.92
CA ASN A 70 39.05 75.55 32.29
C ASN A 70 40.57 75.44 32.39
N SER A 71 41.23 76.56 32.62
CA SER A 71 42.69 76.67 32.71
C SER A 71 43.30 75.89 33.88
N ALA A 72 42.56 75.66 34.96
CA ALA A 72 43.03 74.87 36.11
C ALA A 72 43.20 73.38 35.77
N ASN A 73 42.26 72.84 34.98
CA ASN A 73 42.26 71.43 34.58
C ASN A 73 42.86 71.22 33.18
N LYS A 74 43.29 72.31 32.51
CA LYS A 74 43.79 72.33 31.13
C LYS A 74 42.87 71.58 30.15
N GLY A 75 41.56 71.70 30.34
CA GLY A 75 40.56 70.95 29.57
C GLY A 75 39.21 71.67 29.53
N TYR A 76 38.29 71.17 28.70
CA TYR A 76 36.97 71.77 28.53
C TYR A 76 35.99 71.22 29.55
N ASN A 77 35.26 72.08 30.24
CA ASN A 77 34.29 71.70 31.28
C ASN A 77 32.85 71.54 30.74
N GLY A 78 32.63 71.78 29.45
CA GLY A 78 31.32 71.68 28.79
C GLY A 78 30.36 72.84 29.05
N THR A 79 30.79 73.94 29.70
CA THR A 79 29.92 75.11 29.96
C THR A 79 29.86 76.11 28.81
N GLY A 80 30.83 76.05 27.89
CA GLY A 80 30.90 76.89 26.68
C GLY A 80 30.31 76.21 25.45
N ILE A 81 30.60 76.74 24.26
CA ILE A 81 30.10 76.23 22.98
C ILE A 81 30.81 74.93 22.53
N VAL A 82 31.82 74.48 23.26
CA VAL A 82 32.58 73.28 22.87
C VAL A 82 31.76 72.03 23.15
N TYR A 83 31.46 71.33 22.06
CA TYR A 83 30.84 70.01 22.05
C TYR A 83 31.57 69.08 23.02
N SER A 84 30.87 68.52 24.01
CA SER A 84 31.50 67.74 25.08
C SER A 84 32.20 66.50 24.53
N ASP A 85 33.26 66.02 25.21
CA ASP A 85 33.93 64.77 24.82
C ASP A 85 32.95 63.59 24.79
N LEU A 86 31.93 63.59 25.66
CA LEU A 86 30.86 62.59 25.69
C LEU A 86 29.95 62.68 24.45
N ASP A 87 29.59 63.88 24.03
CA ASP A 87 28.78 64.07 22.82
C ASP A 87 29.57 63.66 21.56
N ARG A 88 30.88 63.97 21.50
CA ARG A 88 31.76 63.50 20.42
C ARG A 88 31.84 61.96 20.37
N LEU A 89 31.87 61.31 21.54
CA LEU A 89 31.83 59.86 21.63
C LEU A 89 30.47 59.31 21.15
N CYS A 90 29.36 59.91 21.56
CA CYS A 90 28.02 59.54 21.09
C CYS A 90 27.89 59.64 19.57
N ASP A 91 28.37 60.73 18.98
CA ASP A 91 28.42 60.91 17.52
C ASP A 91 29.34 59.88 16.85
N GLY A 92 30.49 59.57 17.45
CA GLY A 92 31.39 58.51 17.00
C GLY A 92 30.72 57.15 16.98
N VAL A 93 29.99 56.77 18.03
CA VAL A 93 29.22 55.52 18.12
C VAL A 93 28.10 55.49 17.09
N MET A 94 27.34 56.59 16.92
CA MET A 94 26.30 56.67 15.89
C MET A 94 26.89 56.56 14.48
N GLY A 95 28.02 57.22 14.22
CA GLY A 95 28.77 57.11 12.98
C GLY A 95 29.22 55.68 12.69
N PHE A 96 29.74 54.99 13.70
CA PHE A 96 30.10 53.57 13.62
C PHE A 96 28.90 52.69 13.30
N LEU A 97 27.81 52.80 14.06
CA LEU A 97 26.59 51.99 13.86
C LEU A 97 25.94 52.26 12.49
N SER A 98 25.90 53.52 12.06
CA SER A 98 25.42 53.90 10.72
C SER A 98 26.29 53.29 9.62
N GLY A 99 27.62 53.31 9.78
CA GLY A 99 28.56 52.67 8.86
C GLY A 99 28.35 51.16 8.77
N VAL A 100 28.30 50.47 9.91
CA VAL A 100 28.09 49.02 9.97
C VAL A 100 26.76 48.63 9.34
N LEU A 101 25.64 49.24 9.76
CA LEU A 101 24.31 48.88 9.25
C LEU A 101 24.17 49.19 7.77
N SER A 102 24.67 50.34 7.29
CA SER A 102 24.61 50.69 5.87
C SER A 102 25.42 49.73 5.00
N ASN A 103 26.56 49.25 5.49
CA ASN A 103 27.39 48.27 4.78
C ASN A 103 26.69 46.92 4.66
N ILE A 104 26.12 46.40 5.75
CA ILE A 104 25.50 45.06 5.74
C ILE A 104 24.09 45.06 5.14
N TYR A 105 23.37 46.19 5.15
CA TYR A 105 21.94 46.27 4.79
C TYR A 105 21.59 45.62 3.44
N LYS A 106 22.43 45.81 2.42
CA LYS A 106 22.20 45.24 1.08
C LYS A 106 22.38 43.72 1.04
N HIS A 107 23.04 43.14 2.03
CA HIS A 107 23.37 41.71 2.14
C HIS A 107 22.45 40.93 3.10
N LEU A 108 21.51 41.59 3.79
CA LEU A 108 20.62 40.97 4.79
C LEU A 108 19.35 40.32 4.21
N GLY A 109 19.36 39.98 2.92
CA GLY A 109 18.29 39.21 2.31
C GLY A 109 16.93 39.93 2.32
N GLN A 110 15.85 39.14 2.43
CA GLN A 110 14.47 39.64 2.32
C GLN A 110 14.00 40.46 3.54
N HIS A 111 14.61 40.26 4.71
CA HIS A 111 14.18 40.91 5.97
C HIS A 111 14.88 42.25 6.25
N LYS A 112 15.78 42.69 5.37
CA LYS A 112 16.57 43.93 5.53
C LYS A 112 15.74 45.17 5.86
N ASN A 113 14.51 45.27 5.32
CA ASN A 113 13.62 46.43 5.51
C ASN A 113 13.23 46.65 6.99
N THR A 114 13.40 45.65 7.86
CA THR A 114 13.23 45.83 9.32
C THR A 114 14.21 46.83 9.93
N LEU A 115 15.31 47.13 9.25
CA LEU A 115 16.33 48.08 9.68
C LEU A 115 16.10 49.50 9.15
N ASN A 116 15.08 49.74 8.33
CA ASN A 116 14.83 51.07 7.73
C ASN A 116 14.70 52.17 8.78
N ASP A 117 13.94 51.90 9.84
CA ASP A 117 13.73 52.85 10.94
C ASP A 117 15.02 53.10 11.72
N ALA A 118 15.83 52.05 11.93
CA ALA A 118 17.13 52.14 12.59
C ALA A 118 18.09 53.01 11.77
N ILE A 119 18.20 52.76 10.46
CA ILE A 119 19.07 53.51 9.54
C ILE A 119 18.61 54.97 9.44
N THR A 120 17.30 55.21 9.32
CA THR A 120 16.73 56.55 9.28
C THR A 120 17.03 57.30 10.57
N SER A 121 16.78 56.67 11.71
CA SER A 121 17.01 57.28 13.02
C SER A 121 18.48 57.60 13.27
N LEU A 122 19.41 56.72 12.87
CA LEU A 122 20.85 56.99 12.94
C LEU A 122 21.26 58.18 12.07
N ASN A 123 20.72 58.29 10.85
CA ASN A 123 21.05 59.38 9.94
C ASN A 123 20.48 60.72 10.42
N THR A 124 19.25 60.74 10.95
CA THR A 124 18.61 61.94 11.48
C THR A 124 19.31 62.47 12.74
N ASN A 125 19.87 61.60 13.57
CA ASN A 125 20.38 61.95 14.89
C ASN A 125 21.91 62.03 14.99
N LYS A 126 22.64 61.87 13.88
CA LYS A 126 24.09 61.62 13.81
C LYS A 126 25.01 62.65 14.49
N HIS A 127 24.54 63.88 14.69
CA HIS A 127 25.32 65.01 15.21
C HIS A 127 24.69 65.66 16.46
N LEU A 128 23.79 64.93 17.13
CA LEU A 128 23.01 65.45 18.27
C LEU A 128 23.50 64.89 19.61
N GLY A 129 24.69 64.30 19.66
CA GLY A 129 25.36 63.89 20.88
C GLY A 129 24.54 62.91 21.69
N LYS A 130 24.49 63.09 23.01
CA LYS A 130 23.75 62.21 23.93
C LYS A 130 22.26 62.08 23.58
N LYS A 131 21.60 63.18 23.19
CA LYS A 131 20.16 63.19 22.89
C LYS A 131 19.88 62.39 21.61
N GLY A 132 20.69 62.61 20.57
CA GLY A 132 20.62 61.85 19.33
C GLY A 132 20.86 60.36 19.54
N PHE A 133 21.90 60.04 20.33
CA PHE A 133 22.23 58.67 20.67
C PHE A 133 21.06 57.95 21.35
N ASN A 134 20.45 58.56 22.38
CA ASN A 134 19.33 57.96 23.10
C ASN A 134 18.11 57.70 22.19
N ALA A 135 17.85 58.59 21.22
CA ALA A 135 16.77 58.39 20.26
C ALA A 135 17.09 57.27 19.26
N ALA A 136 18.31 57.27 18.71
CA ALA A 136 18.72 56.33 17.66
C ALA A 136 18.93 54.91 18.19
N ILE A 137 19.54 54.75 19.37
CA ILE A 137 19.91 53.43 19.89
C ILE A 137 18.69 52.54 20.14
N VAL A 138 17.57 53.11 20.58
CA VAL A 138 16.31 52.39 20.79
C VAL A 138 15.80 51.82 19.46
N LYS A 139 15.89 52.59 18.37
CA LYS A 139 15.48 52.15 17.03
C LYS A 139 16.42 51.09 16.47
N VAL A 140 17.72 51.22 16.70
CA VAL A 140 18.72 50.20 16.33
C VAL A 140 18.44 48.87 17.01
N VAL A 141 18.24 48.87 18.34
CA VAL A 141 17.91 47.65 19.09
C VAL A 141 16.62 47.02 18.58
N ALA A 142 15.57 47.82 18.35
CA ALA A 142 14.30 47.33 17.83
C ALA A 142 14.44 46.73 16.41
N GLY A 143 15.16 47.41 15.51
CA GLY A 143 15.38 46.95 14.14
C GLY A 143 16.17 45.64 14.08
N VAL A 144 17.29 45.56 14.83
CA VAL A 144 18.13 44.35 14.87
C VAL A 144 17.37 43.17 15.48
N ARG A 145 16.60 43.41 16.56
CA ARG A 145 15.72 42.38 17.13
C ARG A 145 14.69 41.91 16.11
N GLY A 146 13.99 42.85 15.46
CA GLY A 146 12.98 42.54 14.44
C GLY A 146 13.54 41.77 13.25
N TYR A 147 14.76 42.09 12.82
CA TYR A 147 15.47 41.33 11.80
C TYR A 147 15.70 39.87 12.24
N ASN A 148 16.33 39.68 13.40
CA ASN A 148 16.66 38.36 13.94
C ASN A 148 15.41 37.49 14.17
N ASP A 149 14.32 38.08 14.67
CA ASP A 149 13.06 37.37 14.89
C ASP A 149 12.45 36.88 13.57
N LYS A 150 12.53 37.68 12.50
CA LYS A 150 12.03 37.26 11.18
C LYS A 150 12.91 36.20 10.53
N VAL A 151 14.24 36.31 10.64
CA VAL A 151 15.17 35.27 10.17
C VAL A 151 14.89 33.95 10.89
N LYS A 152 14.71 33.99 12.21
CA LYS A 152 14.33 32.80 13.00
C LYS A 152 13.03 32.18 12.49
N ARG A 153 11.98 32.97 12.31
CA ARG A 153 10.69 32.48 11.78
C ARG A 153 10.84 31.84 10.40
N SER A 154 11.56 32.48 9.47
CA SER A 154 11.83 31.90 8.15
C SER A 154 12.56 30.56 8.22
N ASN A 155 13.52 30.42 9.14
CA ASN A 155 14.21 29.15 9.36
C ASN A 155 13.27 28.09 9.96
N ASP A 156 12.45 28.46 10.94
CA ASP A 156 11.46 27.58 11.56
C ASP A 156 10.41 27.11 10.54
N ASP A 157 9.99 27.98 9.62
CA ASP A 157 9.03 27.66 8.56
C ASP A 157 9.58 26.64 7.56
N ILE A 158 10.88 26.68 7.24
CA ILE A 158 11.56 25.67 6.41
C ILE A 158 11.79 24.37 7.19
N LYS A 159 12.15 24.49 8.47
CA LYS A 159 12.46 23.37 9.35
C LYS A 159 11.23 22.50 9.61
N ARG A 160 10.05 23.10 9.80
CA ARG A 160 8.81 22.39 10.15
C ARG A 160 8.42 21.29 9.13
N PRO A 161 8.33 21.54 7.80
CA PRO A 161 8.09 20.46 6.83
C PRO A 161 9.10 19.31 6.90
N ILE A 162 10.38 19.63 7.14
CA ILE A 162 11.46 18.63 7.24
C ILE A 162 11.25 17.76 8.49
N GLU A 163 11.01 18.37 9.64
CA GLU A 163 10.76 17.65 10.89
C GLU A 163 9.49 16.78 10.81
N THR A 164 8.41 17.30 10.25
CA THR A 164 7.16 16.54 10.07
C THR A 164 7.37 15.27 9.24
N LEU A 165 8.13 15.36 8.14
CA LEU A 165 8.46 14.20 7.32
C LEU A 165 9.35 13.21 8.09
N LEU A 166 10.37 13.72 8.78
CA LEU A 166 11.30 12.89 9.55
C LEU A 166 10.59 12.11 10.65
N THR A 167 9.69 12.75 11.40
CA THR A 167 8.87 12.10 12.44
C THR A 167 7.98 11.01 11.85
N HIS A 168 7.25 11.29 10.77
CA HIS A 168 6.40 10.27 10.13
C HIS A 168 7.21 9.06 9.65
N VAL A 169 8.35 9.29 8.98
CA VAL A 169 9.18 8.19 8.46
C VAL A 169 9.77 7.37 9.61
N ASN A 170 10.41 8.00 10.59
CA ASN A 170 11.14 7.28 11.64
C ASN A 170 10.22 6.66 12.69
N GLU A 171 9.18 7.37 13.12
CA GLU A 171 8.36 6.93 14.25
C GLU A 171 7.19 6.06 13.81
N GLU A 172 6.62 6.33 12.64
CA GLU A 172 5.42 5.64 12.19
C GLU A 172 5.74 4.55 11.16
N VAL A 173 6.39 4.92 10.05
CA VAL A 173 6.63 3.98 8.95
C VAL A 173 7.60 2.89 9.37
N MET A 174 8.78 3.24 9.89
CA MET A 174 9.80 2.24 10.23
C MET A 174 9.34 1.25 11.32
N LYS A 175 8.58 1.71 12.32
CA LYS A 175 8.02 0.83 13.37
C LYS A 175 6.99 -0.14 12.80
N LYS A 176 6.06 0.35 11.98
CA LYS A 176 4.99 -0.48 11.40
C LYS A 176 5.53 -1.46 10.36
N VAL A 177 6.49 -1.05 9.53
CA VAL A 177 7.19 -1.95 8.59
C VAL A 177 7.88 -3.09 9.35
N SER A 178 8.57 -2.78 10.45
CA SER A 178 9.22 -3.80 11.28
C SER A 178 8.23 -4.81 11.87
N ALA A 179 7.05 -4.35 12.29
CA ALA A 179 5.99 -5.22 12.79
C ALA A 179 5.47 -6.19 11.70
N ILE A 180 5.20 -5.69 10.49
CA ILE A 180 4.74 -6.51 9.36
C ILE A 180 5.76 -7.59 9.00
N LEU A 181 7.05 -7.26 9.02
CA LEU A 181 8.12 -8.21 8.67
C LEU A 181 8.26 -9.34 9.70
N ASN A 182 8.03 -9.07 10.98
CA ASN A 182 8.14 -10.06 12.06
C ASN A 182 6.99 -11.10 12.04
N ASP A 183 5.80 -10.71 11.55
CA ASP A 183 4.63 -11.60 11.48
C ASP A 183 4.65 -12.55 10.26
N ASN A 184 5.57 -12.36 9.31
CA ASN A 184 5.71 -13.20 8.11
C ASN A 184 6.49 -14.51 8.33
N ALA A 185 6.72 -14.92 9.58
CA ALA A 185 7.40 -16.17 9.95
C ALA A 185 6.59 -17.46 9.67
N ALA A 186 5.54 -17.41 8.84
CA ALA A 186 4.73 -18.58 8.46
C ALA A 186 5.35 -19.42 7.32
N SER A 187 6.64 -19.22 7.00
CA SER A 187 7.35 -20.04 6.02
C SER A 187 7.69 -21.40 6.63
N GLY A 188 6.87 -22.42 6.36
CA GLY A 188 7.17 -23.82 6.71
C GLY A 188 6.02 -24.66 7.28
N GLN A 189 4.81 -24.10 7.45
CA GLN A 189 3.65 -24.90 7.89
C GLN A 189 2.88 -25.51 6.71
N ASN A 190 2.69 -26.82 6.77
CA ASN A 190 2.00 -27.62 5.75
C ASN A 190 0.48 -27.38 5.72
N THR A 191 -0.12 -26.72 6.71
CA THR A 191 -1.56 -26.47 6.75
C THR A 191 -1.82 -24.99 7.02
N TYR A 192 -2.57 -24.37 6.13
CA TYR A 192 -3.03 -22.98 6.28
C TYR A 192 -4.42 -22.99 6.89
N SER A 193 -4.61 -22.22 7.96
CA SER A 193 -5.92 -22.00 8.58
C SER A 193 -6.58 -20.73 8.02
N ASP A 194 -7.89 -20.58 8.22
CA ASP A 194 -8.60 -19.32 7.91
C ASP A 194 -7.94 -18.11 8.60
N LYS A 195 -7.38 -18.33 9.78
CA LYS A 195 -6.63 -17.31 10.53
C LYS A 195 -5.37 -16.85 9.79
N ASP A 196 -4.70 -17.74 9.06
CA ASP A 196 -3.50 -17.39 8.29
C ASP A 196 -3.88 -16.61 7.02
N ILE A 197 -5.01 -16.94 6.40
CA ILE A 197 -5.59 -16.14 5.31
C ILE A 197 -5.91 -14.71 5.80
N GLU A 198 -6.52 -14.57 6.98
CA GLU A 198 -6.80 -13.26 7.57
C GLU A 198 -5.53 -12.47 7.89
N LYS A 199 -4.47 -13.13 8.40
CA LYS A 199 -3.16 -12.48 8.63
C LYS A 199 -2.58 -11.92 7.33
N VAL A 200 -2.58 -12.70 6.25
CA VAL A 200 -2.06 -12.24 4.95
C VAL A 200 -2.89 -11.06 4.43
N LYS A 201 -4.23 -11.13 4.50
CA LYS A 201 -5.10 -10.01 4.09
C LYS A 201 -4.85 -8.74 4.88
N ARG A 202 -4.67 -8.87 6.20
CA ARG A 202 -4.32 -7.75 7.09
C ARG A 202 -2.96 -7.16 6.72
N ALA A 203 -1.93 -7.99 6.54
CA ALA A 203 -0.59 -7.54 6.16
C ALA A 203 -0.59 -6.77 4.83
N VAL A 204 -1.33 -7.26 3.81
CA VAL A 204 -1.49 -6.55 2.52
C VAL A 204 -2.18 -5.20 2.70
N THR A 205 -3.23 -5.14 3.54
CA THR A 205 -3.97 -3.91 3.83
C THR A 205 -3.08 -2.89 4.57
N GLU A 206 -2.34 -3.33 5.57
CA GLU A 206 -1.41 -2.50 6.34
C GLU A 206 -0.27 -1.98 5.47
N ALA A 207 0.35 -2.83 4.64
CA ALA A 207 1.37 -2.41 3.69
C ALA A 207 0.85 -1.37 2.69
N THR A 208 -0.37 -1.57 2.17
CA THR A 208 -1.03 -0.61 1.25
C THR A 208 -1.26 0.73 1.93
N ASN A 209 -1.76 0.73 3.17
CA ASN A 209 -1.98 1.95 3.94
C ASN A 209 -0.66 2.67 4.27
N LEU A 210 0.41 1.93 4.60
CA LEU A 210 1.72 2.50 4.86
C LEU A 210 2.31 3.20 3.65
N VAL A 211 2.23 2.57 2.47
CA VAL A 211 2.65 3.19 1.21
C VAL A 211 1.89 4.50 1.00
N LYS A 212 0.56 4.48 1.17
CA LYS A 212 -0.28 5.67 1.02
C LYS A 212 0.16 6.78 1.99
N THR A 213 0.29 6.49 3.28
CA THR A 213 0.73 7.47 4.29
C THR A 213 2.11 8.04 3.96
N CYS A 214 3.04 7.22 3.48
CA CYS A 214 4.38 7.68 3.10
C CYS A 214 4.34 8.63 1.89
N ILE A 215 3.52 8.33 0.88
CA ILE A 215 3.32 9.18 -0.29
C ILE A 215 2.64 10.49 0.10
N ASP A 216 1.57 10.43 0.90
CA ASP A 216 0.84 11.62 1.36
C ASP A 216 1.74 12.54 2.18
N SER A 217 2.57 11.97 3.08
CA SER A 217 3.56 12.71 3.86
C SER A 217 4.64 13.35 2.98
N SER A 218 5.12 12.62 1.97
CA SER A 218 6.10 13.14 1.00
C SER A 218 5.53 14.29 0.19
N ASN A 219 4.27 14.19 -0.27
CA ASN A 219 3.58 15.26 -0.98
C ASN A 219 3.36 16.49 -0.09
N ALA A 220 2.98 16.31 1.17
CA ALA A 220 2.84 17.39 2.13
C ALA A 220 4.17 18.11 2.37
N TYR A 221 5.28 17.37 2.47
CA TYR A 221 6.63 17.93 2.51
C TYR A 221 6.95 18.75 1.26
N LEU A 222 6.73 18.20 0.05
CA LEU A 222 7.02 18.89 -1.21
C LEU A 222 6.23 20.19 -1.34
N PHE A 223 4.94 20.15 -1.00
CA PHE A 223 4.09 21.35 -0.97
C PHE A 223 4.57 22.37 0.08
N GLY A 224 4.90 21.89 1.28
CA GLY A 224 5.42 22.70 2.36
C GLY A 224 6.69 23.44 1.95
N ILE A 225 7.67 22.74 1.37
CA ILE A 225 8.92 23.33 0.89
C ILE A 225 8.69 24.30 -0.26
N ASP A 226 7.84 23.96 -1.23
CA ASP A 226 7.54 24.87 -2.36
C ASP A 226 6.89 26.17 -1.88
N SER A 227 6.00 26.10 -0.87
CA SER A 227 5.40 27.29 -0.24
C SER A 227 6.44 28.20 0.41
N GLN A 228 7.59 27.66 0.82
CA GLN A 228 8.69 28.38 1.46
C GLN A 228 9.79 28.80 0.49
N ARG A 229 9.56 28.76 -0.83
CA ARG A 229 10.55 29.08 -1.87
C ARG A 229 11.28 30.41 -1.66
N LYS A 230 10.59 31.44 -1.16
CA LYS A 230 11.21 32.74 -0.83
C LYS A 230 12.21 32.62 0.32
N ASN A 231 11.82 31.97 1.42
CA ASN A 231 12.67 31.72 2.57
C ASN A 231 13.90 30.86 2.19
N ILE A 232 13.70 29.85 1.34
CA ILE A 232 14.79 28.98 0.86
C ILE A 232 15.78 29.74 -0.01
N ASN A 233 15.30 30.68 -0.83
CA ASN A 233 16.18 31.52 -1.66
C ASN A 233 17.02 32.50 -0.84
N ASP A 234 16.60 32.80 0.39
CA ASP A 234 17.28 33.70 1.32
C ASP A 234 18.33 32.99 2.20
N LEU A 235 18.32 31.64 2.20
CA LEU A 235 19.35 30.85 2.87
C LEU A 235 20.72 31.07 2.22
N ASN A 236 21.77 30.80 3.00
CA ASN A 236 23.11 30.69 2.43
C ASN A 236 23.16 29.58 1.36
N HIS A 237 24.14 29.69 0.46
CA HIS A 237 24.28 28.82 -0.70
C HIS A 237 24.25 27.33 -0.36
N GLU A 238 24.95 26.91 0.69
CA GLU A 238 25.06 25.51 1.09
C GLU A 238 23.72 24.96 1.61
N LEU A 239 23.06 25.68 2.52
CA LEU A 239 21.75 25.26 3.04
C LEU A 239 20.69 25.22 1.94
N LYS A 240 20.70 26.21 1.04
CA LYS A 240 19.80 26.23 -0.13
C LYS A 240 20.02 25.00 -1.02
N LEU A 241 21.27 24.67 -1.31
CA LEU A 241 21.62 23.50 -2.12
C LEU A 241 21.19 22.20 -1.43
N ASN A 242 21.40 22.08 -0.12
CA ASN A 242 21.01 20.92 0.66
C ASN A 242 19.50 20.71 0.64
N VAL A 243 18.70 21.76 0.88
CA VAL A 243 17.23 21.69 0.80
C VAL A 243 16.78 21.26 -0.61
N HIS A 244 17.38 21.80 -1.67
CA HIS A 244 17.04 21.43 -3.04
C HIS A 244 17.36 19.97 -3.36
N ASN A 245 18.54 19.49 -2.94
CA ASN A 245 18.96 18.11 -3.14
C ASN A 245 18.04 17.14 -2.38
N VAL A 246 17.78 17.39 -1.09
CA VAL A 246 16.84 16.59 -0.30
C VAL A 246 15.46 16.57 -0.95
N THR A 247 14.98 17.71 -1.43
CA THR A 247 13.68 17.81 -2.13
C THR A 247 13.62 16.96 -3.39
N LYS A 248 14.70 16.94 -4.19
CA LYS A 248 14.81 16.03 -5.35
C LYS A 248 14.81 14.58 -4.93
N HIS A 249 15.56 14.22 -3.88
CA HIS A 249 15.61 12.85 -3.38
C HIS A 249 14.25 12.38 -2.86
N VAL A 250 13.57 13.18 -2.04
CA VAL A 250 12.22 12.85 -1.54
C VAL A 250 11.24 12.65 -2.70
N LYS A 251 11.25 13.54 -3.71
CA LYS A 251 10.41 13.39 -4.90
C LYS A 251 10.71 12.10 -5.66
N HIS A 252 11.99 11.79 -5.88
CA HIS A 252 12.42 10.60 -6.59
C HIS A 252 12.04 9.31 -5.84
N GLU A 253 12.35 9.23 -4.55
CA GLU A 253 12.07 8.05 -3.73
C GLU A 253 10.57 7.84 -3.50
N SER A 254 9.79 8.92 -3.34
CA SER A 254 8.33 8.82 -3.28
C SER A 254 7.74 8.30 -4.59
N GLY A 255 8.28 8.71 -5.75
CA GLY A 255 7.88 8.19 -7.05
C GLY A 255 8.23 6.71 -7.21
N ARG A 256 9.47 6.33 -6.90
CA ARG A 256 9.91 4.92 -6.89
C ARG A 256 9.04 4.04 -5.99
N LEU A 257 8.71 4.50 -4.79
CA LEU A 257 7.85 3.77 -3.86
C LEU A 257 6.45 3.57 -4.45
N HIS A 258 5.87 4.61 -5.06
CA HIS A 258 4.58 4.53 -5.73
C HIS A 258 4.59 3.47 -6.84
N ASP A 259 5.57 3.53 -7.74
CA ASP A 259 5.65 2.63 -8.89
C ASP A 259 5.86 1.17 -8.46
N LEU A 260 6.73 0.94 -7.48
CA LEU A 260 6.98 -0.40 -6.92
C LEU A 260 5.74 -0.97 -6.24
N ALA A 261 5.04 -0.16 -5.45
CA ALA A 261 3.83 -0.59 -4.75
C ALA A 261 2.67 -0.87 -5.73
N TRP A 262 2.51 -0.02 -6.75
CA TRP A 262 1.53 -0.22 -7.81
C TRP A 262 1.81 -1.53 -8.56
N LYS A 263 3.08 -1.77 -8.94
CA LYS A 263 3.48 -3.02 -9.57
C LYS A 263 3.23 -4.23 -8.68
N ALA A 264 3.65 -4.19 -7.42
CA ALA A 264 3.45 -5.30 -6.47
C ALA A 264 1.96 -5.64 -6.28
N LYS A 265 1.09 -4.62 -6.23
CA LYS A 265 -0.36 -4.81 -6.18
C LYS A 265 -0.88 -5.48 -7.46
N GLY A 266 -0.45 -4.99 -8.62
CA GLY A 266 -0.83 -5.58 -9.91
C GLY A 266 -0.36 -7.03 -10.07
N ASP A 267 0.86 -7.34 -9.63
CA ASP A 267 1.43 -8.69 -9.65
C ASP A 267 0.61 -9.62 -8.74
N LEU A 268 0.20 -9.16 -7.54
CA LEU A 268 -0.65 -9.91 -6.62
C LEU A 268 -2.05 -10.19 -7.23
N GLU A 269 -2.69 -9.18 -7.82
CA GLU A 269 -3.98 -9.32 -8.49
C GLU A 269 -3.91 -10.28 -9.70
N ALA A 270 -2.83 -10.20 -10.48
CA ALA A 270 -2.59 -11.10 -11.59
C ALA A 270 -2.38 -12.54 -11.12
N MET A 271 -1.61 -12.73 -10.05
CA MET A 271 -1.40 -14.05 -9.45
C MET A 271 -2.70 -14.65 -8.92
N ASP A 272 -3.51 -13.87 -8.19
CA ASP A 272 -4.82 -14.30 -7.68
C ASP A 272 -5.74 -14.73 -8.82
N LYS A 273 -5.80 -13.94 -9.91
CA LYS A 273 -6.57 -14.29 -11.10
C LYS A 273 -6.13 -15.61 -11.72
N VAL A 274 -4.82 -15.79 -11.94
CA VAL A 274 -4.28 -17.02 -12.55
C VAL A 274 -4.57 -18.24 -11.69
N ILE A 275 -4.41 -18.13 -10.37
CA ILE A 275 -4.71 -19.22 -9.43
C ILE A 275 -6.20 -19.58 -9.50
N ASN A 276 -7.08 -18.58 -9.42
CA ASN A 276 -8.53 -18.80 -9.47
C ASN A 276 -8.99 -19.42 -10.80
N ASP A 277 -8.44 -18.96 -11.93
CA ASP A 277 -8.74 -19.50 -13.26
C ASP A 277 -8.29 -20.98 -13.38
N LYS A 278 -7.11 -21.31 -12.85
CA LYS A 278 -6.60 -22.69 -12.84
C LYS A 278 -7.41 -23.60 -11.92
N LEU A 279 -7.76 -23.14 -10.72
CA LEU A 279 -8.63 -23.90 -9.80
C LEU A 279 -10.01 -24.14 -10.40
N LYS A 280 -10.57 -23.15 -11.09
CA LYS A 280 -11.84 -23.28 -11.82
C LYS A 280 -11.73 -24.34 -12.94
N THR A 281 -10.67 -24.28 -13.74
CA THR A 281 -10.42 -25.26 -14.80
C THR A 281 -10.28 -26.68 -14.24
N VAL A 282 -9.54 -26.85 -13.14
CA VAL A 282 -9.42 -28.15 -12.47
C VAL A 282 -10.78 -28.65 -11.97
N LYS A 283 -11.57 -27.79 -11.32
CA LYS A 283 -12.93 -28.11 -10.86
C LYS A 283 -13.82 -28.59 -12.02
N GLU A 284 -13.80 -27.87 -13.14
CA GLU A 284 -14.57 -28.22 -14.33
C GLU A 284 -14.11 -29.56 -14.92
N ASN A 285 -12.81 -29.78 -15.05
CA ASN A 285 -12.26 -31.03 -15.56
C ASN A 285 -12.60 -32.24 -14.67
N VAL A 286 -12.48 -32.11 -13.35
CA VAL A 286 -12.85 -33.16 -12.40
C VAL A 286 -14.34 -33.49 -12.51
N ASN A 287 -15.21 -32.47 -12.53
CA ASN A 287 -16.65 -32.69 -12.68
C ASN A 287 -17.01 -33.35 -14.02
N CYS A 288 -16.38 -32.92 -15.13
CA CYS A 288 -16.57 -33.53 -16.44
C CYS A 288 -16.11 -35.00 -16.44
N ARG A 289 -14.97 -35.31 -15.82
CA ARG A 289 -14.45 -36.68 -15.76
C ARG A 289 -15.35 -37.58 -14.92
N ILE A 290 -15.79 -37.12 -13.75
CA ILE A 290 -16.76 -37.83 -12.90
C ILE A 290 -18.03 -38.11 -13.68
N LYS A 291 -18.58 -37.10 -14.39
CA LYS A 291 -19.80 -37.28 -15.18
C LYS A 291 -19.64 -38.35 -16.27
N ILE A 292 -18.52 -38.34 -17.00
CA ILE A 292 -18.24 -39.34 -18.04
C ILE A 292 -18.12 -40.74 -17.43
N GLU A 293 -17.29 -40.90 -16.40
CA GLU A 293 -17.04 -42.21 -15.79
C GLU A 293 -18.29 -42.79 -15.10
N VAL A 294 -19.10 -41.95 -14.45
CA VAL A 294 -20.38 -42.37 -13.86
C VAL A 294 -21.39 -42.77 -14.95
N ASN A 295 -21.50 -41.99 -16.03
CA ASN A 295 -22.40 -42.34 -17.14
C ASN A 295 -21.99 -43.65 -17.81
N GLU A 296 -20.69 -43.86 -18.06
CA GLU A 296 -20.17 -45.09 -18.64
C GLU A 296 -20.45 -46.30 -17.72
N LEU A 297 -20.27 -46.15 -16.40
CA LEU A 297 -20.62 -47.19 -15.43
C LEU A 297 -22.11 -47.52 -15.46
N VAL A 298 -22.98 -46.49 -15.47
CA VAL A 298 -24.44 -46.67 -15.49
C VAL A 298 -24.90 -47.37 -16.78
N GLU A 299 -24.38 -46.98 -17.94
CA GLU A 299 -24.73 -47.62 -19.21
C GLU A 299 -24.24 -49.08 -19.27
N ASN A 300 -23.02 -49.37 -18.81
CA ASN A 300 -22.53 -50.73 -18.71
C ASN A 300 -23.39 -51.60 -17.78
N LEU A 301 -23.84 -51.04 -16.65
CA LEU A 301 -24.74 -51.73 -15.74
C LEU A 301 -26.10 -52.01 -16.39
N LYS A 302 -26.69 -51.03 -17.08
CA LYS A 302 -27.96 -51.21 -17.80
C LYS A 302 -27.85 -52.31 -18.85
N LEU A 303 -26.76 -52.37 -19.61
CA LEU A 303 -26.54 -53.42 -20.61
C LEU A 303 -26.49 -54.80 -19.96
N LYS A 304 -25.71 -54.98 -18.88
CA LYS A 304 -25.62 -56.26 -18.17
C LYS A 304 -26.95 -56.67 -17.55
N VAL A 305 -27.67 -55.75 -16.90
CA VAL A 305 -29.00 -56.04 -16.31
C VAL A 305 -30.03 -56.39 -17.39
N SER A 306 -29.99 -55.72 -18.54
CA SER A 306 -30.87 -56.03 -19.67
C SER A 306 -30.59 -57.42 -20.25
N ALA A 307 -29.33 -57.83 -20.34
CA ALA A 307 -28.96 -59.17 -20.77
C ALA A 307 -29.49 -60.25 -19.81
N ILE A 308 -29.40 -60.02 -18.49
CA ILE A 308 -29.98 -60.92 -17.46
C ILE A 308 -31.50 -60.99 -17.63
N LEU A 309 -32.16 -59.86 -17.85
CA LEU A 309 -33.61 -59.82 -18.05
C LEU A 309 -34.05 -60.63 -19.28
N ILE A 310 -33.31 -60.54 -20.40
CA ILE A 310 -33.58 -61.35 -21.60
C ILE A 310 -33.46 -62.84 -21.29
N GLN A 311 -32.39 -63.25 -20.61
CA GLN A 311 -32.20 -64.66 -20.22
C GLN A 311 -33.31 -65.16 -19.30
N LEU A 312 -33.74 -64.35 -18.32
CA LEU A 312 -34.84 -64.70 -17.42
C LEU A 312 -36.16 -64.89 -18.16
N LYS A 313 -36.48 -64.01 -19.12
CA LYS A 313 -37.69 -64.14 -19.95
C LYS A 313 -37.68 -65.43 -20.75
N GLN A 314 -36.55 -65.72 -21.41
CA GLN A 314 -36.40 -66.92 -22.23
C GLN A 314 -36.48 -68.21 -21.40
N ILE A 315 -35.97 -68.21 -20.17
CA ILE A 315 -36.17 -69.31 -19.22
C ILE A 315 -37.65 -69.46 -18.87
N SER A 316 -38.37 -68.36 -18.62
CA SER A 316 -39.79 -68.40 -18.29
C SER A 316 -40.65 -68.97 -19.43
N GLU A 317 -40.34 -68.61 -20.68
CA GLU A 317 -40.99 -69.11 -21.89
C GLU A 317 -40.76 -70.63 -22.03
N ASN A 318 -39.50 -71.07 -21.94
CA ASN A 318 -39.16 -72.50 -21.99
C ASN A 318 -39.85 -73.32 -20.88
N LEU A 319 -40.02 -72.74 -19.69
CA LEU A 319 -40.72 -73.39 -18.58
C LEU A 319 -42.22 -73.50 -18.86
N ALA A 320 -42.85 -72.46 -19.39
CA ALA A 320 -44.26 -72.46 -19.78
C ALA A 320 -44.54 -73.49 -20.88
N ASP A 321 -43.67 -73.60 -21.88
CA ASP A 321 -43.77 -74.63 -22.93
C ASP A 321 -43.63 -76.04 -22.35
N SER A 322 -42.72 -76.22 -21.41
CA SER A 322 -42.52 -77.51 -20.73
C SER A 322 -43.75 -77.92 -19.91
N LEU A 323 -44.38 -76.97 -19.20
CA LEU A 323 -45.62 -77.19 -18.47
C LEU A 323 -46.79 -77.54 -19.41
N SER A 324 -46.93 -76.80 -20.51
CA SER A 324 -47.98 -77.06 -21.51
C SER A 324 -47.84 -78.45 -22.14
N ASN A 325 -46.60 -78.86 -22.44
CA ASN A 325 -46.33 -80.20 -22.95
C ASN A 325 -46.66 -81.30 -21.92
N LEU A 326 -46.40 -81.04 -20.63
CA LEU A 326 -46.74 -81.97 -19.55
C LEU A 326 -48.25 -82.10 -19.38
N GLU A 327 -49.01 -81.00 -19.42
CA GLU A 327 -50.47 -81.02 -19.37
C GLU A 327 -51.06 -81.83 -20.53
N LEU A 328 -50.60 -81.60 -21.76
CA LEU A 328 -51.01 -82.39 -22.93
C LEU A 328 -50.71 -83.88 -22.76
N TRP A 329 -49.58 -84.20 -22.14
CA TRP A 329 -49.21 -85.59 -21.89
C TRP A 329 -50.11 -86.23 -20.84
N MET A 330 -50.43 -85.51 -19.75
CA MET A 330 -51.37 -85.97 -18.73
C MET A 330 -52.77 -86.23 -19.32
N GLU A 331 -53.25 -85.38 -20.21
CA GLU A 331 -54.53 -85.60 -20.91
C GLU A 331 -54.51 -86.85 -21.79
N LYS A 332 -53.44 -87.03 -22.59
CA LYS A 332 -53.28 -88.23 -23.43
C LYS A 332 -53.21 -89.49 -22.58
N THR A 333 -52.44 -89.47 -21.49
CA THR A 333 -52.34 -90.60 -20.56
C THR A 333 -53.69 -90.92 -19.93
N LYS A 334 -54.45 -89.90 -19.50
CA LYS A 334 -55.80 -90.08 -18.97
C LYS A 334 -56.72 -90.77 -19.98
N HIS A 335 -56.75 -90.29 -21.22
CA HIS A 335 -57.57 -90.90 -22.28
C HIS A 335 -57.20 -92.37 -22.56
N MET A 336 -55.91 -92.71 -22.51
CA MET A 336 -55.47 -94.10 -22.65
C MET A 336 -55.93 -94.99 -21.49
N ILE A 337 -55.84 -94.50 -20.25
CA ILE A 337 -56.32 -95.22 -19.07
C ILE A 337 -57.84 -95.40 -19.14
N ASP A 338 -58.59 -94.34 -19.44
CA ASP A 338 -60.05 -94.40 -19.55
C ASP A 338 -60.48 -95.41 -20.64
N ASN A 339 -59.79 -95.44 -21.79
CA ASN A 339 -60.03 -96.46 -22.82
C ASN A 339 -59.68 -97.88 -22.37
N ALA A 340 -58.60 -98.06 -21.60
CA ALA A 340 -58.23 -99.37 -21.08
C ALA A 340 -59.25 -99.87 -20.06
N VAL A 341 -59.73 -98.99 -19.18
CA VAL A 341 -60.80 -99.28 -18.21
C VAL A 341 -62.10 -99.64 -18.95
N ALA A 342 -62.51 -98.87 -19.96
CA ALA A 342 -63.69 -99.18 -20.77
C ALA A 342 -63.59 -100.54 -21.48
N LYS A 343 -62.40 -100.91 -21.96
CA LYS A 343 -62.16 -102.23 -22.54
C LYS A 343 -62.21 -103.35 -21.49
N LEU A 344 -61.75 -103.10 -20.25
CA LEU A 344 -61.89 -104.03 -19.14
C LEU A 344 -63.36 -104.20 -18.71
N ASP A 345 -64.15 -103.13 -18.72
CA ASP A 345 -65.59 -103.18 -18.44
C ASP A 345 -66.36 -104.00 -19.50
N LEU A 346 -65.93 -103.96 -20.78
CA LEU A 346 -66.46 -104.83 -21.84
C LEU A 346 -66.15 -106.32 -21.60
N ILE A 347 -65.01 -106.63 -20.97
CA ILE A 347 -64.63 -107.99 -20.59
C ILE A 347 -65.46 -108.45 -19.38
N ILE A 348 -65.67 -107.60 -18.38
CA ILE A 348 -66.47 -107.91 -17.18
C ILE A 348 -67.94 -108.16 -17.55
N ASN A 349 -68.48 -107.49 -18.57
CA ASN A 349 -69.89 -107.60 -18.98
C ASN A 349 -70.21 -108.72 -19.98
N LYS A 350 -69.25 -109.53 -20.43
CA LYS A 350 -69.51 -110.67 -21.33
C LYS A 350 -69.15 -112.02 -20.69
N THR A 351 -70.12 -112.62 -20.03
CA THR A 351 -70.08 -114.00 -19.58
C THR A 351 -70.27 -115.03 -20.70
N VAL A 352 -69.39 -116.03 -20.68
CA VAL A 352 -69.38 -117.40 -21.25
C VAL A 352 -69.05 -117.63 -22.74
N GLY A 353 -68.08 -118.53 -22.98
CA GLY A 353 -67.99 -119.38 -24.17
C GLY A 353 -66.62 -119.39 -24.86
N ARG A 354 -66.15 -120.59 -25.27
CA ARG A 354 -64.78 -120.94 -25.70
C ARG A 354 -64.13 -120.08 -26.83
N GLU A 355 -64.87 -119.26 -27.56
CA GLU A 355 -64.33 -118.24 -28.49
C GLU A 355 -63.51 -117.15 -27.79
N ASN A 356 -63.80 -116.89 -26.51
CA ASN A 356 -63.09 -115.88 -25.73
C ASN A 356 -61.62 -116.23 -25.46
N ARG A 357 -61.16 -117.48 -25.56
CA ARG A 357 -59.76 -117.80 -25.20
C ARG A 357 -58.75 -117.24 -26.21
N GLU A 358 -59.03 -117.30 -27.51
CA GLU A 358 -58.14 -116.72 -28.52
C GLU A 358 -58.22 -115.19 -28.53
N PHE A 359 -59.42 -114.62 -28.35
CA PHE A 359 -59.60 -113.18 -28.21
C PHE A 359 -58.93 -112.64 -26.92
N ILE A 360 -59.09 -113.32 -25.78
CA ILE A 360 -58.40 -112.99 -24.52
C ILE A 360 -56.88 -113.16 -24.69
N THR A 361 -56.39 -114.18 -25.40
CA THR A 361 -54.95 -114.37 -25.59
C THR A 361 -54.36 -113.28 -26.50
N SER A 362 -54.99 -113.00 -27.64
CA SER A 362 -54.60 -111.91 -28.55
C SER A 362 -54.65 -110.54 -27.85
N MET A 363 -55.69 -110.30 -27.05
CA MET A 363 -55.85 -109.04 -26.32
C MET A 363 -54.92 -108.94 -25.11
N THR A 364 -54.60 -110.05 -24.43
CA THR A 364 -53.58 -110.10 -23.37
C THR A 364 -52.19 -109.87 -23.94
N GLU A 365 -51.88 -110.41 -25.13
CA GLU A 365 -50.64 -110.10 -25.84
C GLU A 365 -50.58 -108.64 -26.32
N GLN A 366 -51.70 -108.09 -26.78
CA GLN A 366 -51.78 -106.70 -27.20
C GLN A 366 -51.66 -105.75 -26.01
N ILE A 367 -52.33 -106.03 -24.88
CA ILE A 367 -52.13 -105.34 -23.60
C ILE A 367 -50.68 -105.48 -23.14
N GLY A 368 -50.08 -106.67 -23.27
CA GLY A 368 -48.67 -106.89 -22.96
C GLY A 368 -47.73 -106.06 -23.83
N ARG A 369 -48.04 -105.89 -25.12
CA ARG A 369 -47.31 -105.01 -26.04
C ARG A 369 -47.51 -103.54 -25.68
N ASP A 370 -48.74 -103.11 -25.44
CA ASP A 370 -49.09 -101.73 -25.10
C ASP A 370 -48.50 -101.33 -23.73
N VAL A 371 -48.54 -102.21 -22.73
CA VAL A 371 -47.91 -102.00 -21.42
C VAL A 371 -46.39 -101.96 -21.52
N LYS A 372 -45.76 -102.81 -22.35
CA LYS A 372 -44.31 -102.74 -22.61
C LYS A 372 -43.94 -101.45 -23.34
N GLN A 373 -44.74 -101.04 -24.32
CA GLN A 373 -44.52 -99.81 -25.06
C GLN A 373 -44.72 -98.58 -24.16
N LEU A 374 -45.71 -98.61 -23.28
CA LEU A 374 -45.97 -97.61 -22.24
C LEU A 374 -44.84 -97.57 -21.20
N HIS A 375 -44.36 -98.72 -20.74
CA HIS A 375 -43.25 -98.79 -19.79
C HIS A 375 -41.96 -98.26 -20.41
N SER A 376 -41.64 -98.65 -21.65
CA SER A 376 -40.50 -98.10 -22.39
C SER A 376 -40.63 -96.61 -22.63
N ALA A 377 -41.79 -96.12 -23.07
CA ALA A 377 -42.03 -94.70 -23.28
C ALA A 377 -41.98 -93.90 -21.97
N GLY A 378 -42.50 -94.45 -20.87
CA GLY A 378 -42.42 -93.86 -19.54
C GLY A 378 -41.00 -93.84 -18.99
N GLN A 379 -40.22 -94.88 -19.25
CA GLN A 379 -38.82 -94.96 -18.87
C GLN A 379 -37.96 -93.97 -19.70
N ASP A 380 -38.23 -93.86 -21.00
CA ASP A 380 -37.60 -92.88 -21.87
C ASP A 380 -37.96 -91.45 -21.45
N ALA A 381 -39.22 -91.19 -21.12
CA ALA A 381 -39.65 -89.89 -20.59
C ALA A 381 -38.98 -89.56 -19.25
N LYS A 382 -38.92 -90.51 -18.31
CA LYS A 382 -38.21 -90.36 -17.03
C LYS A 382 -36.73 -90.04 -17.26
N ASN A 383 -36.08 -90.76 -18.18
CA ASN A 383 -34.68 -90.53 -18.51
C ASN A 383 -34.46 -89.16 -19.16
N ARG A 384 -35.38 -88.72 -20.02
CA ARG A 384 -35.31 -87.43 -20.71
C ARG A 384 -35.55 -86.26 -19.76
N VAL A 385 -36.50 -86.39 -18.82
CA VAL A 385 -36.71 -85.42 -17.74
C VAL A 385 -35.49 -85.37 -16.82
N ALA A 386 -34.93 -86.52 -16.42
CA ALA A 386 -33.71 -86.55 -15.61
C ALA A 386 -32.53 -85.87 -16.33
N ALA A 387 -32.38 -86.08 -17.63
CA ALA A 387 -31.38 -85.40 -18.45
C ALA A 387 -31.60 -83.89 -18.52
N LEU A 388 -32.83 -83.45 -18.76
CA LEU A 388 -33.17 -82.02 -18.83
C LEU A 388 -33.04 -81.31 -17.48
N VAL A 389 -33.44 -81.96 -16.38
CA VAL A 389 -33.23 -81.42 -15.02
C VAL A 389 -31.74 -81.30 -14.74
N ARG A 390 -30.93 -82.28 -15.15
CA ARG A 390 -29.48 -82.24 -14.98
C ARG A 390 -28.84 -81.12 -15.81
N ASP A 391 -29.27 -80.94 -17.06
CA ASP A 391 -28.82 -79.86 -17.94
C ASP A 391 -29.25 -78.49 -17.43
N ALA A 392 -30.48 -78.35 -16.94
CA ALA A 392 -30.95 -77.12 -16.30
C ALA A 392 -30.14 -76.81 -15.03
N HIS A 393 -29.85 -77.82 -14.20
CA HIS A 393 -28.98 -77.65 -13.03
C HIS A 393 -27.55 -77.25 -13.42
N LEU A 394 -27.00 -77.82 -14.50
CA LEU A 394 -25.70 -77.46 -15.04
C LEU A 394 -25.69 -76.01 -15.52
N LYS A 395 -26.65 -75.62 -16.36
CA LYS A 395 -26.77 -74.24 -16.86
C LYS A 395 -26.99 -73.22 -15.75
N VAL A 396 -27.78 -73.53 -14.73
CA VAL A 396 -27.95 -72.65 -13.56
C VAL A 396 -26.64 -72.52 -12.78
N ARG A 397 -25.87 -73.61 -12.63
CA ARG A 397 -24.57 -73.58 -11.96
C ARG A 397 -23.51 -72.83 -12.76
N GLU A 398 -23.50 -72.99 -14.09
CA GLU A 398 -22.68 -72.22 -15.02
C GLU A 398 -23.00 -70.72 -14.92
N LEU A 399 -24.29 -70.36 -14.91
CA LEU A 399 -24.73 -68.98 -14.72
C LEU A 399 -24.29 -68.44 -13.36
N GLN A 400 -24.47 -69.18 -12.27
CA GLN A 400 -24.03 -68.77 -10.94
C GLN A 400 -22.52 -68.52 -10.90
N THR A 401 -21.73 -69.38 -11.54
CA THR A 401 -20.27 -69.26 -11.60
C THR A 401 -19.85 -68.07 -12.46
N ALA A 402 -20.48 -67.89 -13.63
CA ALA A 402 -20.25 -66.75 -14.51
C ALA A 402 -20.64 -65.42 -13.83
N LEU A 403 -21.77 -65.38 -13.10
CA LEU A 403 -22.19 -64.20 -12.33
C LEU A 403 -21.18 -63.87 -11.22
N GLN A 404 -20.72 -64.87 -10.47
CA GLN A 404 -19.69 -64.65 -9.44
C GLN A 404 -18.37 -64.14 -10.04
N PHE A 405 -17.95 -64.68 -11.18
CA PHE A 405 -16.75 -64.25 -11.88
C PHE A 405 -16.88 -62.82 -12.41
N ASP A 406 -17.99 -62.50 -13.08
CA ASP A 406 -18.27 -61.16 -13.61
C ASP A 406 -18.40 -60.13 -12.50
N LEU A 407 -19.14 -60.43 -11.42
CA LEU A 407 -19.27 -59.55 -10.25
C LEU A 407 -17.93 -59.36 -9.53
N GLY A 408 -17.11 -60.41 -9.42
CA GLY A 408 -15.76 -60.34 -8.88
C GLY A 408 -14.85 -59.43 -9.72
N THR A 409 -14.89 -59.61 -11.05
CA THR A 409 -14.12 -58.80 -12.00
C THR A 409 -14.52 -57.33 -11.93
N ILE A 410 -15.83 -57.03 -11.89
CA ILE A 410 -16.35 -55.67 -11.73
C ILE A 410 -15.89 -55.07 -10.39
N LYS A 411 -15.98 -55.84 -9.30
CA LYS A 411 -15.51 -55.41 -7.97
C LYS A 411 -14.03 -55.04 -7.99
N ASP A 412 -13.20 -55.84 -8.64
CA ASP A 412 -11.76 -55.62 -8.73
C ASP A 412 -11.41 -54.45 -9.66
N GLU A 413 -12.11 -54.28 -10.79
CA GLU A 413 -11.96 -53.11 -11.67
C GLU A 413 -12.34 -51.81 -10.96
N ILE A 414 -13.48 -51.81 -10.24
CA ILE A 414 -13.90 -50.65 -9.45
C ILE A 414 -12.82 -50.32 -8.41
N ARG A 415 -12.35 -51.33 -7.67
CA ARG A 415 -11.31 -51.13 -6.65
C ARG A 415 -10.01 -50.59 -7.25
N SER A 416 -9.61 -51.10 -8.42
CA SER A 416 -8.43 -50.66 -9.16
C SER A 416 -8.56 -49.21 -9.65
N LYS A 417 -9.68 -48.87 -10.31
CA LYS A 417 -9.94 -47.51 -10.80
C LYS A 417 -10.01 -46.50 -9.65
N VAL A 418 -10.73 -46.83 -8.56
CA VAL A 418 -10.78 -45.99 -7.35
C VAL A 418 -9.38 -45.80 -6.77
N SER A 419 -8.57 -46.87 -6.67
CA SER A 419 -7.19 -46.75 -6.18
C SER A 419 -6.33 -45.86 -7.07
N LYS A 420 -6.51 -45.90 -8.39
CA LYS A 420 -5.79 -45.00 -9.32
C LYS A 420 -6.18 -43.54 -9.12
N VAL A 421 -7.47 -43.26 -8.94
CA VAL A 421 -7.97 -41.91 -8.64
C VAL A 421 -7.38 -41.41 -7.32
N VAL A 422 -7.39 -42.22 -6.26
CA VAL A 422 -6.78 -41.88 -4.96
C VAL A 422 -5.29 -41.59 -5.13
N SER A 423 -4.54 -42.44 -5.82
CA SER A 423 -3.11 -42.22 -6.07
C SER A 423 -2.83 -40.97 -6.90
N ALA A 424 -3.66 -40.68 -7.91
CA ALA A 424 -3.55 -39.47 -8.72
C ALA A 424 -3.82 -38.20 -7.90
N ILE A 425 -4.82 -38.23 -7.01
CA ILE A 425 -5.12 -37.14 -6.07
C ILE A 425 -3.93 -36.91 -5.12
N VAL A 426 -3.36 -37.98 -4.56
CA VAL A 426 -2.17 -37.90 -3.68
C VAL A 426 -0.95 -37.36 -4.44
N SER A 427 -0.74 -37.81 -5.68
CA SER A 427 0.36 -37.33 -6.54
C SER A 427 0.20 -35.87 -6.92
N LEU A 428 -1.01 -35.43 -7.31
CA LEU A 428 -1.31 -34.01 -7.51
C LEU A 428 -1.02 -33.22 -6.23
N GLY A 429 -1.51 -33.69 -5.08
CA GLY A 429 -1.26 -33.08 -3.78
C GLY A 429 0.24 -32.91 -3.50
N ARG A 430 1.07 -33.93 -3.81
CA ARG A 430 2.54 -33.84 -3.67
C ARG A 430 3.19 -32.90 -4.68
N GLN A 431 2.71 -32.83 -5.93
CA GLN A 431 3.23 -31.88 -6.92
C GLN A 431 3.01 -30.42 -6.51
N PHE A 432 1.95 -30.14 -5.75
CA PHE A 432 1.73 -28.83 -5.14
C PHE A 432 2.55 -28.59 -3.87
N TYR A 433 3.14 -29.65 -3.27
CA TYR A 433 3.86 -29.60 -2.00
C TYR A 433 5.40 -29.62 -2.14
N ASP A 434 5.95 -30.34 -3.12
CA ASP A 434 7.41 -30.55 -3.25
C ASP A 434 8.16 -29.45 -4.04
N GLY A 435 7.50 -28.33 -4.39
CA GLY A 435 8.18 -27.15 -4.98
C GLY A 435 8.88 -27.36 -6.33
N SER A 436 8.76 -28.52 -6.96
CA SER A 436 9.47 -28.88 -8.19
C SER A 436 8.73 -28.47 -9.47
N ILE A 437 8.19 -27.24 -9.52
CA ILE A 437 7.84 -26.63 -10.80
C ILE A 437 9.15 -26.13 -11.41
N LYS A 438 9.75 -26.94 -12.28
CA LYS A 438 10.71 -26.41 -13.26
C LYS A 438 9.94 -25.46 -14.16
N THR A 439 10.15 -24.17 -13.96
CA THR A 439 9.78 -23.11 -14.89
C THR A 439 10.21 -23.50 -16.31
N PRO A 440 9.30 -23.46 -17.30
CA PRO A 440 9.69 -23.58 -18.70
C PRO A 440 10.70 -22.47 -19.04
N THR A 441 11.80 -22.85 -19.67
CA THR A 441 13.00 -22.05 -19.99
C THR A 441 12.78 -20.90 -20.99
N ILE A 442 11.59 -20.30 -21.06
CA ILE A 442 11.26 -19.23 -22.03
C ILE A 442 11.43 -17.82 -21.42
N LEU A 443 11.61 -17.68 -20.10
CA LEU A 443 11.75 -16.38 -19.43
C LEU A 443 13.20 -16.03 -19.07
N ARG A 444 14.13 -16.11 -20.03
CA ARG A 444 15.51 -15.58 -19.87
C ARG A 444 15.87 -14.44 -20.83
N ARG A 445 14.88 -13.86 -21.52
CA ARG A 445 15.02 -12.61 -22.28
C ARG A 445 13.75 -11.79 -22.15
N LEU A 446 13.71 -10.98 -21.11
CA LEU A 446 13.03 -9.69 -20.90
C LEU A 446 13.44 -9.26 -19.48
#